data_AF-A0A2V6YSI8-F1
#
_entry.id   AF-A0A2V6YSI8-F1
#
_cell.length_a   1.000
_cell.length_b   1.000
_cell.length_c   1.000
_cell.angle_alpha   90.00
_cell.angle_beta   90.00
_cell.angle_gamma   90.00
#
_symmetry.space_group_name_H-M   'P 1'
#
loop_
_entity.id
_entity.type
_entity.pdbx_description
1 polymer ?
#
loop_
_entity_poly.entity_id
_entity_poly.type
_entity_poly.pdbx_seq_one_letter_code
_entity_poly.pdbx_strand_id
1 'polypeptide(L)'
;MPAIRRISTPTLARRGGLDDRAYVRFALNSPPDEAWIHLFKAHAASSVLGAANAVFNGTRVSLDVTKVGGVAELTTALDCFIECANLRLRSFPSRVPDPRATAAQERARLYSQRV
;
A
#
# COMPACT_ATOMS: atom_id res chain seq x y z
N MET A 1 9.88 20.19 5.03
CA MET A 1 10.54 19.00 5.60
C MET A 1 11.29 18.27 4.48
N PRO A 2 12.47 17.69 4.74
CA PRO A 2 13.15 16.89 3.73
C PRO A 2 12.28 15.66 3.37
N ALA A 3 12.34 15.24 2.10
CA ALA A 3 11.61 14.07 1.64
C ALA A 3 12.08 12.81 2.40
N ILE A 4 11.14 11.94 2.75
CA ILE A 4 11.44 10.68 3.41
C ILE A 4 12.07 9.74 2.37
N ARG A 5 13.17 9.08 2.72
CA ARG A 5 13.83 8.10 1.86
C ARG A 5 14.32 6.92 2.68
N ARG A 6 14.37 5.76 2.05
CA ARG A 6 15.02 4.58 2.60
C ARG A 6 16.53 4.78 2.65
N ILE A 7 17.16 4.37 3.74
CA ILE A 7 18.62 4.49 3.98
C ILE A 7 19.30 3.15 4.18
N SER A 8 18.54 2.05 4.24
CA SER A 8 19.10 0.70 4.36
C SER A 8 18.57 -0.21 3.26
N THR A 9 19.40 -1.16 2.84
CA THR A 9 18.94 -2.27 2.00
C THR A 9 17.84 -3.05 2.74
N PRO A 10 16.72 -3.39 2.09
CA PRO A 10 15.67 -4.19 2.72
C PRO A 10 16.20 -5.58 3.04
N THR A 11 16.03 -6.02 4.28
CA THR A 11 16.29 -7.41 4.65
C THR A 11 15.02 -8.21 4.50
N LEU A 12 15.09 -9.33 3.77
CA LEU A 12 13.99 -10.26 3.56
C LEU A 12 14.22 -11.51 4.43
N ALA A 13 13.28 -11.80 5.33
CA ALA A 13 13.22 -13.06 6.05
C ALA A 13 11.98 -13.84 5.60
N ARG A 14 12.17 -14.91 4.82
CA ARG A 14 11.07 -15.82 4.47
C ARG A 14 10.70 -16.64 5.70
N ARG A 15 9.40 -16.73 5.98
CA ARG A 15 8.90 -17.59 7.05
C ARG A 15 8.92 -19.02 6.51
N GLY A 16 9.93 -19.81 6.88
CA GLY A 16 10.10 -21.17 6.35
C GLY A 16 8.79 -21.97 6.40
N GLY A 17 8.31 -22.42 5.24
CA GLY A 17 7.04 -23.11 5.05
C GLY A 17 6.56 -23.02 3.60
N LEU A 18 5.39 -23.62 3.30
CA LEU A 18 4.71 -23.54 1.98
C LEU A 18 4.07 -22.17 1.71
N ASP A 19 4.16 -21.24 2.64
CA ASP A 19 3.51 -19.93 2.58
C ASP A 19 4.52 -18.91 2.02
N ASP A 20 4.17 -18.20 0.94
CA ASP A 20 5.02 -17.19 0.28
C ASP A 20 5.19 -15.90 1.10
N ARG A 21 4.77 -15.92 2.37
CA ARG A 21 4.89 -14.81 3.30
C ARG A 21 6.34 -14.56 3.67
N ALA A 22 6.72 -13.29 3.56
CA ALA A 22 8.01 -12.85 4.06
C ALA A 22 7.86 -11.62 4.93
N TYR A 23 8.85 -11.47 5.79
CA TYR A 23 8.98 -10.32 6.64
C TYR A 23 10.11 -9.43 6.13
N VAL A 24 9.80 -8.16 5.90
CA VAL A 24 10.71 -7.18 5.33
C VAL A 24 11.03 -6.13 6.39
N ARG A 25 12.32 -5.79 6.53
CA ARG A 25 12.76 -4.68 7.38
C ARG A 25 13.65 -3.71 6.63
N PHE A 26 13.46 -2.42 6.89
CA PHE A 26 14.32 -1.35 6.40
C PHE A 26 14.25 -0.12 7.32
N ALA A 27 15.13 0.85 7.06
CA ALA A 27 15.19 2.11 7.79
C ALA A 27 14.97 3.31 6.86
N LEU A 28 14.35 4.35 7.40
CA LEU A 28 14.11 5.65 6.79
C LEU A 28 15.10 6.70 7.33
N ASN A 29 15.31 7.79 6.59
CA ASN A 29 16.14 8.92 7.02
C ASN A 29 15.52 9.75 8.15
N SER A 30 14.20 9.70 8.33
CA SER A 30 13.47 10.43 9.38
C SER A 30 12.18 9.70 9.74
N PRO A 31 11.65 9.87 10.97
CA PRO A 31 10.38 9.29 11.36
C PRO A 31 9.24 9.89 10.52
N PRO A 32 8.40 9.08 9.87
CA PRO A 32 7.25 9.58 9.13
C PRO A 32 6.14 10.05 10.06
N ASP A 33 5.36 11.04 9.61
CA ASP A 33 4.12 11.42 10.28
C ASP A 33 2.99 10.43 9.98
N GLU A 34 1.90 10.52 10.74
CA GLU A 34 0.77 9.61 10.64
C GLU A 34 0.10 9.63 9.26
N ALA A 35 -0.01 10.81 8.64
CA ALA A 35 -0.60 10.95 7.31
C ALA A 35 0.24 10.22 6.25
N TRP A 36 1.56 10.35 6.31
CA TRP A 36 2.48 9.64 5.45
C TRP A 36 2.37 8.11 5.66
N ILE A 37 2.33 7.66 6.92
CA ILE A 37 2.17 6.24 7.27
C ILE A 37 0.89 5.67 6.66
N HIS A 38 -0.22 6.40 6.74
CA HIS A 38 -1.49 5.97 6.15
C HIS A 38 -1.41 5.81 4.62
N LEU A 39 -0.77 6.76 3.93
CA LEU A 39 -0.61 6.70 2.48
C LEU A 39 0.31 5.56 2.05
N PHE A 40 1.42 5.39 2.75
CA PHE A 40 2.33 4.28 2.50
C PHE A 40 1.63 2.94 2.68
N LYS A 41 0.90 2.76 3.77
CA LYS A 41 0.12 1.53 4.05
C LYS A 41 -0.90 1.25 2.94
N ALA A 42 -1.61 2.27 2.48
CA ALA A 42 -2.60 2.13 1.42
C ALA A 42 -1.96 1.65 0.10
N HIS A 43 -0.81 2.22 -0.30
CA HIS A 43 -0.10 1.79 -1.51
C HIS A 43 0.51 0.40 -1.37
N ALA A 44 1.14 0.12 -0.22
CA ALA A 44 1.78 -1.16 0.02
C ALA A 44 0.76 -2.32 0.04
N ALA A 45 -0.44 -2.08 0.57
CA ALA A 45 -1.53 -3.05 0.59
C ALA A 45 -2.19 -3.27 -0.78
N SER A 46 -2.30 -2.22 -1.62
CA SER A 46 -2.94 -2.31 -2.94
C SER A 46 -2.01 -2.82 -4.05
N SER A 47 -0.72 -2.99 -3.77
CA SER A 47 0.29 -3.38 -4.75
C SER A 47 0.53 -4.90 -4.80
N VAL A 48 1.39 -5.32 -5.73
CA VAL A 48 1.83 -6.71 -5.96
C VAL A 48 2.44 -7.37 -4.71
N LEU A 49 2.99 -6.57 -3.79
CA LEU A 49 3.55 -7.06 -2.53
C LEU A 49 2.49 -7.50 -1.52
N GLY A 50 1.23 -7.04 -1.69
CA GLY A 50 0.10 -7.38 -0.82
C GLY A 50 0.46 -7.27 0.65
N ALA A 51 1.02 -6.11 1.06
CA ALA A 51 1.49 -5.93 2.42
C ALA A 51 0.29 -6.04 3.38
N ALA A 52 0.25 -7.13 4.14
CA ALA A 52 -0.82 -7.44 5.08
C ALA A 52 -0.71 -6.56 6.33
N ASN A 53 0.52 -6.21 6.72
CA ASN A 53 0.77 -5.37 7.88
C ASN A 53 2.03 -4.52 7.70
N ALA A 54 2.03 -3.33 8.29
CA ALA A 54 3.17 -2.43 8.32
C ALA A 54 3.28 -1.76 9.70
N VAL A 55 4.43 -1.93 10.34
CA VAL A 55 4.74 -1.37 11.65
C VAL A 55 5.87 -0.36 11.51
N PHE A 56 5.68 0.81 12.12
CA PHE A 56 6.64 1.90 12.14
C PHE A 56 7.09 2.14 13.58
N ASN A 57 8.40 2.07 13.82
CA ASN A 57 9.02 2.39 15.10
C ASN A 57 10.09 3.46 14.87
N GLY A 58 9.67 4.72 14.92
CA GLY A 58 10.50 5.85 14.50
C GLY A 58 10.89 5.73 13.03
N THR A 59 12.18 5.58 12.76
CA THR A 59 12.72 5.40 11.40
C THR A 59 12.71 3.95 10.92
N ARG A 60 12.46 2.98 11.81
CA ARG A 60 12.51 1.55 11.46
C ARG A 60 11.14 1.07 11.01
N VAL A 61 11.12 0.40 9.86
CA VAL A 61 9.90 -0.11 9.24
C VAL A 61 9.97 -1.63 9.14
N SER A 62 8.85 -2.26 9.45
CA SER A 62 8.66 -3.70 9.36
C SER A 62 7.37 -4.02 8.61
N LEU A 63 7.46 -4.83 7.57
CA LEU A 63 6.32 -5.21 6.74
C LEU A 63 6.14 -6.73 6.75
N ASP A 64 4.88 -7.16 6.83
CA ASP A 64 4.46 -8.52 6.49
C ASP A 64 3.90 -8.49 5.08
N VAL A 65 4.55 -9.19 4.16
CA VAL A 65 4.20 -9.20 2.73
C VAL A 65 3.81 -10.62 2.32
N THR A 66 2.73 -10.73 1.56
CA THR A 66 2.12 -12.03 1.20
C THR A 66 2.71 -12.64 -0.05
N LYS A 67 3.44 -11.85 -0.84
CA LYS A 67 4.10 -12.31 -2.06
C LYS A 67 5.40 -11.56 -2.22
N VAL A 68 6.51 -12.30 -2.30
CA VAL A 68 7.80 -11.67 -2.58
C VAL A 68 8.59 -12.46 -3.61
N GLY A 69 8.89 -11.80 -4.72
CA GLY A 69 9.85 -12.28 -5.69
C GLY A 69 11.28 -12.16 -5.12
N GLY A 70 12.02 -11.16 -5.60
CA GLY A 70 13.41 -10.91 -5.23
C GLY A 70 13.64 -9.62 -4.44
N VAL A 71 14.82 -9.52 -3.81
CA VAL A 71 15.22 -8.30 -3.05
C VAL A 71 15.26 -7.06 -3.95
N ALA A 72 15.66 -7.20 -5.21
CA ALA A 72 15.70 -6.08 -6.17
C ALA A 72 14.30 -5.53 -6.48
N GLU A 73 13.34 -6.41 -6.80
CA GLU A 73 11.95 -6.04 -7.05
C GLU A 73 11.31 -5.38 -5.82
N LEU A 74 11.52 -5.98 -4.64
CA LEU A 74 11.08 -5.42 -3.37
C LEU A 74 11.65 -4.01 -3.14
N THR A 75 12.95 -3.83 -3.42
CA THR A 75 13.63 -2.54 -3.24
C THR A 75 12.99 -1.47 -4.11
N THR A 76 12.79 -1.76 -5.40
CA THR A 76 12.13 -0.85 -6.34
C THR A 76 10.70 -0.51 -5.92
N ALA A 77 9.92 -1.51 -5.50
CA ALA A 77 8.54 -1.30 -5.05
C ALA A 77 8.49 -0.42 -3.79
N LEU A 78 9.37 -0.65 -2.82
CA LEU A 78 9.45 0.17 -1.61
C LEU A 78 9.80 1.62 -1.92
N ASP A 79 10.76 1.86 -2.80
CA ASP A 79 11.16 3.21 -3.18
C ASP A 79 10.00 3.95 -3.88
N CYS A 80 9.26 3.26 -4.75
CA CYS A 80 8.04 3.78 -5.37
C CYS A 80 6.96 4.15 -4.34
N PHE A 81 6.70 3.29 -3.35
CA PHE A 81 5.70 3.60 -2.31
C PHE A 81 6.11 4.79 -1.43
N ILE A 82 7.40 4.88 -1.10
CA ILE A 82 7.96 6.00 -0.36
C ILE A 82 7.77 7.31 -1.13
N GLU A 83 8.04 7.28 -2.43
CA GLU A 83 7.85 8.43 -3.33
C GLU A 83 6.37 8.84 -3.41
N CYS A 84 5.45 7.89 -3.62
CA CYS A 84 4.01 8.16 -3.63
C CYS A 84 3.51 8.78 -2.32
N ALA A 85 4.00 8.29 -1.18
CA ALA A 85 3.65 8.83 0.13
C ALA A 85 4.23 10.24 0.34
N ASN A 86 5.45 10.51 -0.12
CA ASN A 86 6.05 11.86 -0.09
C ASN A 86 5.24 12.87 -0.91
N LEU A 87 4.78 12.46 -2.09
CA LEU A 87 3.94 13.28 -2.97
C LEU A 87 2.52 13.46 -2.45
N ARG A 88 2.18 12.83 -1.30
CA ARG A 88 0.82 12.79 -0.74
C ARG A 88 -0.23 12.31 -1.73
N LEU A 89 0.18 11.50 -2.71
CA LEU A 89 -0.73 10.92 -3.67
C LEU A 89 -1.65 9.99 -2.89
N ARG A 90 -2.96 10.25 -2.95
CA ARG A 90 -3.93 9.29 -2.43
C ARG A 90 -4.06 8.22 -3.50
N SER A 91 -3.66 6.98 -3.20
CA SER A 91 -4.08 5.82 -3.97
C SER A 91 -5.56 5.59 -3.71
N PHE A 92 -6.39 6.41 -4.34
CA PHE A 92 -7.70 6.02 -4.74
C PHE A 92 -7.78 6.44 -6.22
N PRO A 93 -8.01 5.53 -7.18
CA PRO A 93 -9.15 5.81 -8.01
C PRO A 93 -10.29 5.92 -7.01
N SER A 94 -10.70 7.15 -6.68
CA SER A 94 -12.09 7.30 -6.28
C SER A 94 -12.82 6.53 -7.37
N ARG A 95 -13.55 5.49 -7.01
CA ARG A 95 -14.65 5.07 -7.86
C ARG A 95 -15.51 6.31 -7.92
N VAL A 96 -15.21 7.23 -8.84
CA VAL A 96 -16.12 8.28 -9.24
C VAL A 96 -17.34 7.45 -9.59
N PRO A 97 -18.44 7.55 -8.83
CA PRO A 97 -19.66 6.87 -9.23
C PRO A 97 -19.88 7.33 -10.66
N ASP A 98 -19.80 6.44 -11.63
CA ASP A 98 -20.22 6.79 -12.97
C ASP A 98 -21.66 7.27 -12.79
N PRO A 99 -21.99 8.56 -13.05
CA PRO A 99 -23.33 9.07 -12.82
C PRO A 99 -24.38 8.26 -13.59
N ARG A 100 -23.97 7.57 -14.67
CA ARG A 100 -24.81 6.69 -15.46
C ARG A 100 -25.03 5.34 -14.79
N ALA A 101 -24.07 4.81 -14.03
CA ALA A 101 -24.25 3.58 -13.26
C ALA A 101 -25.22 3.78 -12.08
N THR A 102 -25.14 4.93 -11.40
CA THR A 102 -26.08 5.29 -10.33
C THR A 102 -27.49 5.53 -10.87
N ALA A 103 -27.63 6.26 -11.99
CA ALA A 103 -28.92 6.48 -12.66
C ALA A 103 -29.55 5.19 -13.21
N ALA A 104 -28.74 4.24 -13.70
CA ALA A 104 -29.22 2.94 -14.16
C ALA A 104 -29.73 2.07 -13.00
N GLN A 105 -29.03 2.07 -11.86
CA GLN A 105 -29.47 1.35 -10.66
C GLN A 105 -30.74 1.94 -10.04
N GLU A 106 -30.87 3.27 -10.07
CA GLU A 106 -32.06 3.96 -9.56
C GLU A 106 -33.28 3.74 -10.47
N ARG A 107 -33.10 3.77 -11.80
CA ARG A 107 -34.14 3.37 -12.76
C ARG A 107 -34.55 1.90 -12.59
N ALA A 108 -33.59 0.99 -12.42
CA ALA A 108 -33.89 -0.42 -12.20
C ALA A 108 -34.72 -0.63 -10.92
N ARG A 109 -34.39 0.07 -9.82
CA ARG A 109 -35.18 0.04 -8.58
C ARG A 109 -36.61 0.55 -8.76
N LEU A 110 -36.81 1.62 -9.53
CA LEU A 110 -38.14 2.18 -9.79
C LEU A 110 -38.99 1.26 -10.67
N TYR A 111 -38.38 0.48 -11.57
CA TYR A 111 -39.08 -0.54 -12.35
C TYR A 111 -39.45 -1.78 -11.51
N SER A 112 -38.60 -2.22 -10.59
CA SER A 112 -38.90 -3.38 -9.72
C SER A 112 -39.94 -3.11 -8.63
N GLN A 113 -40.31 -1.84 -8.35
CA GLN A 113 -41.39 -1.47 -7.41
C GLN A 113 -42.75 -1.28 -8.10
N ARG A 114 -42.84 -1.49 -9.42
CA ARG A 114 -44.08 -1.36 -10.21
C ARG A 114 -44.67 -2.70 -10.67
N VAL A 115 -44.27 -3.82 -10.07
CA VAL A 115 -44.86 -5.15 -10.29
C VAL A 115 -45.63 -5.57 -9.06
#